data_AF-A0A1H8YM07-F1
#
_entry.id   AF-A0A1H8YM07-F1
#
_cell.length_a   1.000
_cell.length_b   1.000
_cell.length_c   1.000
_cell.angle_alpha   90.00
_cell.angle_beta   90.00
_cell.angle_gamma   90.00
#
_symmetry.space_group_name_H-M   'P 1'
#
loop_
_entity.id
_entity.type
_entity.pdbx_description
1 polymer ?
#
loop_
_entity_poly.entity_id
_entity_poly.type
_entity_poly.pdbx_seq_one_letter_code
_entity_poly.pdbx_strand_id
1 'polypeptide(L)'
;MGSPVSTLFDNPSRLAKKWRALIDAVVNHSVLVAVGLAGIVAAHAVSTVFWGWLNPYKSLAIDANTGTAVTLYLGAAAAAAIVAGFAGVVIVFTIGSEADRIQRFRVKSGKTLQVAWMAVVAEPFAATLLGVVAAMIQVTSGKHVAPWFFELGLAFLIHGALLLLKLLSEVVQIVHAQDRVAQVKKTEVPTSELFD
;
A
#
# COMPACT_ATOMS: atom_id res chain seq x y z
N MET A 1 9.42 33.03 -23.25
CA MET A 1 10.37 31.94 -23.57
C MET A 1 10.00 30.72 -22.74
N GLY A 2 9.41 29.70 -23.37
CA GLY A 2 8.98 28.48 -22.68
C GLY A 2 10.17 27.60 -22.30
N SER A 3 10.23 27.19 -21.04
CA SER A 3 11.21 26.23 -20.54
C SER A 3 11.06 24.88 -21.27
N PRO A 4 12.14 24.31 -21.84
CA PRO A 4 12.09 23.06 -22.61
C PRO A 4 11.96 21.79 -21.74
N VAL A 5 11.68 21.93 -20.44
CA VAL A 5 11.68 20.80 -19.49
C VAL A 5 10.30 20.11 -19.43
N SER A 6 9.23 20.69 -19.98
CA SER A 6 7.87 20.14 -19.83
C SER A 6 7.51 18.99 -20.77
N THR A 7 8.30 18.69 -21.82
CA THR A 7 7.94 17.68 -22.83
C THR A 7 8.54 16.30 -22.60
N LEU A 8 9.45 16.13 -21.63
CA LEU A 8 10.13 14.86 -21.33
C LEU A 8 9.27 13.86 -20.52
N PHE A 9 8.10 14.28 -20.02
CA PHE A 9 7.19 13.43 -19.23
C PHE A 9 5.82 13.17 -19.89
N ASP A 10 5.54 13.73 -21.07
CA ASP A 10 4.20 13.70 -21.68
C ASP A 10 3.86 12.40 -22.41
N ASN A 11 4.79 11.45 -22.52
CA ASN A 11 4.50 10.14 -23.09
C ASN A 11 4.96 9.01 -22.17
N PRO A 12 4.14 8.60 -21.18
CA PRO A 12 4.47 7.45 -20.35
C PRO A 12 4.64 6.24 -21.25
N SER A 13 5.80 5.60 -21.14
CA SER A 13 6.12 4.38 -21.87
C SER A 13 4.97 3.37 -21.75
N ARG A 14 4.79 2.50 -22.75
CA ARG A 14 3.74 1.47 -22.73
C ARG A 14 3.76 0.65 -21.42
N LEU A 15 4.94 0.47 -20.83
CA LEU A 15 5.14 -0.15 -19.52
C LEU A 15 4.52 0.66 -18.38
N ALA A 16 4.77 1.97 -18.32
CA ALA A 16 4.18 2.84 -17.29
C ALA A 16 2.64 2.88 -17.35
N LYS A 17 2.06 2.84 -18.56
CA LYS A 17 0.59 2.75 -18.71
C LYS A 17 0.03 1.42 -18.20
N LYS A 18 0.66 0.29 -18.56
CA LYS A 18 0.27 -1.04 -18.06
C LYS A 18 0.41 -1.14 -16.54
N TRP A 19 1.49 -0.60 -16.00
CA TRP A 19 1.74 -0.58 -14.56
C TRP A 19 0.68 0.21 -13.79
N ARG A 20 0.30 1.41 -14.29
CA ARG A 20 -0.79 2.21 -13.70
C ARG A 20 -2.12 1.46 -13.75
N ALA A 21 -2.47 0.87 -14.89
CA ALA A 21 -3.71 0.11 -15.03
C ALA A 21 -3.78 -1.09 -14.09
N LEU A 22 -2.65 -1.79 -13.86
CA LEU A 22 -2.57 -2.88 -12.90
C LEU A 22 -2.79 -2.38 -11.47
N ILE A 23 -2.11 -1.30 -11.07
CA ILE A 23 -2.28 -0.69 -9.74
C ILE A 23 -3.73 -0.24 -9.54
N ASP A 24 -4.33 0.42 -10.53
CA ASP A 24 -5.71 0.89 -10.45
C ASP A 24 -6.68 -0.29 -10.32
N ALA A 25 -6.46 -1.39 -11.04
CA ALA A 25 -7.27 -2.60 -10.92
C ALA A 25 -7.17 -3.22 -9.52
N VAL A 26 -5.96 -3.28 -8.96
CA VAL A 26 -5.67 -3.80 -7.62
C VAL A 26 -6.33 -2.93 -6.54
N VAL A 27 -6.22 -1.61 -6.66
CA VAL A 27 -6.76 -0.64 -5.71
C VAL A 27 -8.29 -0.65 -5.71
N ASN A 28 -8.91 -0.71 -6.89
CA ASN A 28 -10.36 -0.67 -7.03
C ASN A 28 -11.06 -1.95 -6.54
N HIS A 29 -10.31 -3.04 -6.38
CA HIS A 29 -10.83 -4.33 -5.93
C HIS A 29 -10.05 -4.87 -4.73
N SER A 30 -9.62 -3.99 -3.81
CA SER A 30 -8.73 -4.32 -2.70
C SER A 30 -9.17 -5.55 -1.89
N VAL A 31 -10.48 -5.68 -1.61
CA VAL A 31 -11.03 -6.84 -0.89
C VAL A 31 -10.87 -8.15 -1.70
N LEU A 32 -11.16 -8.12 -3.00
CA LEU A 32 -10.98 -9.29 -3.86
C LEU A 32 -9.50 -9.66 -4.00
N VAL A 33 -8.62 -8.66 -4.04
CA VAL A 33 -7.17 -8.90 -4.07
C VAL A 33 -6.73 -9.53 -2.74
N ALA A 34 -7.15 -9.02 -1.59
CA ALA A 34 -6.81 -9.59 -0.30
C ALA A 34 -7.30 -11.05 -0.16
N VAL A 35 -8.55 -11.33 -0.55
CA VAL A 35 -9.08 -12.70 -0.57
C VAL A 35 -8.32 -13.58 -1.56
N GLY A 36 -7.99 -13.05 -2.74
CA GLY A 36 -7.19 -13.73 -3.74
C GLY A 36 -5.79 -14.07 -3.25
N LEU A 37 -5.11 -13.14 -2.56
CA LEU A 37 -3.81 -13.36 -1.95
C LEU A 37 -3.88 -14.46 -0.88
N ALA A 38 -4.91 -14.43 -0.02
CA ALA A 38 -5.13 -15.50 0.95
C ALA A 38 -5.36 -16.87 0.27
N GLY A 39 -6.14 -16.90 -0.80
CA GLY A 39 -6.36 -18.09 -1.61
C GLY A 39 -5.08 -18.62 -2.29
N ILE A 40 -4.25 -17.72 -2.82
CA ILE A 40 -2.96 -18.07 -3.44
C ILE A 40 -2.00 -18.66 -2.40
N VAL A 41 -1.86 -18.03 -1.23
CA VAL A 41 -1.00 -18.54 -0.16
C VAL A 41 -1.50 -19.88 0.37
N ALA A 42 -2.82 -20.04 0.52
CA ALA A 42 -3.41 -21.33 0.92
C ALA A 42 -3.16 -22.43 -0.13
N ALA A 43 -3.36 -22.13 -1.41
CA ALA A 43 -3.08 -23.05 -2.50
C ALA A 43 -1.58 -23.39 -2.58
N HIS A 44 -0.71 -22.41 -2.36
CA HIS A 44 0.73 -22.60 -2.29
C HIS A 44 1.10 -23.56 -1.15
N ALA A 45 0.62 -23.29 0.07
CA ALA A 45 0.84 -24.16 1.23
C ALA A 45 0.39 -25.61 0.96
N VAL A 46 -0.82 -25.80 0.41
CA VAL A 46 -1.34 -27.14 0.07
C VAL A 46 -0.50 -27.81 -1.02
N SER A 47 -0.11 -27.07 -2.06
CA SER A 47 0.73 -27.61 -3.15
C SER A 47 2.05 -28.16 -2.65
N THR A 48 2.63 -27.57 -1.59
CA THR A 48 3.91 -28.02 -1.04
C THR A 48 3.83 -29.37 -0.33
N VAL A 49 2.64 -29.83 0.06
CA VAL A 49 2.41 -31.18 0.59
C VAL A 49 2.67 -32.23 -0.48
N PHE A 50 2.26 -31.95 -1.72
CA PHE A 50 2.42 -32.86 -2.86
C PHE A 50 3.76 -32.68 -3.58
N TRP A 51 4.27 -31.45 -3.60
CA TRP A 51 5.50 -31.06 -4.28
C TRP A 51 6.42 -30.32 -3.32
N GLY A 52 7.11 -31.05 -2.45
CA GLY A 52 7.97 -30.44 -1.41
C GLY A 52 9.10 -29.53 -1.92
N TRP A 53 9.43 -29.58 -3.21
CA TRP A 53 10.39 -28.66 -3.86
C TRP A 53 9.82 -27.24 -4.05
N LEU A 54 8.49 -27.07 -4.00
CA LEU A 54 7.83 -25.76 -4.07
C LEU A 54 7.93 -24.98 -2.76
N ASN A 55 8.41 -25.56 -1.65
CA ASN A 55 8.43 -24.88 -0.35
C ASN A 55 9.69 -24.00 -0.20
N PRO A 56 9.61 -22.67 -0.38
CA PRO A 56 10.77 -21.80 -0.20
C PRO A 56 11.19 -21.68 1.27
N TYR A 57 10.30 -22.04 2.20
CA TYR A 57 10.50 -21.95 3.64
C TYR A 57 10.97 -23.25 4.27
N LYS A 58 11.33 -24.26 3.46
CA LYS A 58 11.78 -25.56 3.97
C LYS A 58 12.94 -25.42 4.96
N SER A 59 13.92 -24.57 4.64
CA SER A 59 15.04 -24.26 5.53
C SER A 59 14.59 -23.53 6.79
N LEU A 60 13.58 -22.67 6.71
CA LEU A 60 13.03 -21.95 7.86
C LEU A 60 12.23 -22.86 8.80
N ALA A 61 11.57 -23.88 8.25
CA ALA A 61 10.74 -24.83 8.97
C ALA A 61 11.56 -25.97 9.61
N ILE A 62 12.63 -26.41 8.96
CA ILE A 62 13.41 -27.62 9.36
C ILE A 62 14.77 -27.24 9.93
N ASP A 63 15.52 -26.38 9.24
CA ASP A 63 16.97 -26.20 9.46
C ASP A 63 17.32 -24.95 10.28
N ALA A 64 16.44 -23.95 10.29
CA ALA A 64 16.69 -22.69 10.96
C ALA A 64 16.60 -22.83 12.48
N ASN A 65 17.51 -22.13 13.17
CA ASN A 65 17.35 -21.89 14.60
C ASN A 65 16.03 -21.15 14.83
N THR A 66 15.22 -21.63 15.78
CA THR A 66 13.96 -21.02 16.22
C THR A 66 14.09 -19.51 16.42
N GLY A 67 15.20 -19.05 17.02
CA GLY A 67 15.48 -17.64 17.23
C GLY A 67 15.55 -16.84 15.92
N THR A 68 16.25 -17.36 14.90
CA THR A 68 16.38 -16.69 13.59
C THR A 68 15.02 -16.56 12.89
N ALA A 69 14.21 -17.63 12.90
CA ALA A 69 12.87 -17.59 12.30
C ALA A 69 11.96 -16.59 13.03
N VAL A 70 11.96 -16.60 14.36
CA VAL A 70 11.21 -15.64 15.19
C VAL A 70 11.65 -14.20 14.89
N THR A 71 12.96 -13.93 14.82
CA THR A 71 13.47 -12.59 14.49
C THR A 71 13.00 -12.14 13.11
N LEU A 72 12.99 -13.01 12.11
CA LEU A 72 12.52 -12.67 10.77
C LEU A 72 11.02 -12.33 10.77
N TYR A 73 10.19 -13.15 11.42
CA TYR A 73 8.75 -12.95 11.50
C TYR A 73 8.38 -11.65 12.23
N LEU A 74 9.01 -11.40 13.38
CA LEU A 74 8.81 -10.17 14.14
C LEU A 74 9.37 -8.93 13.41
N GLY A 75 10.48 -9.08 12.67
CA GLY A 75 11.02 -8.00 11.84
C GLY A 75 10.05 -7.55 10.77
N ALA A 76 9.40 -8.49 10.06
CA ALA A 76 8.35 -8.15 9.09
C ALA A 76 7.09 -7.59 9.78
N ALA A 77 6.72 -8.12 10.94
CA ALA A 77 5.60 -7.58 11.71
C ALA A 77 5.84 -6.12 12.13
N ALA A 78 7.06 -5.78 12.56
CA ALA A 78 7.45 -4.41 12.90
C ALA A 78 7.40 -3.50 11.67
N ALA A 79 7.90 -3.96 10.51
CA ALA A 79 7.79 -3.20 9.26
C ALA A 79 6.32 -2.95 8.88
N ALA A 80 5.45 -3.95 9.06
CA ALA A 80 4.02 -3.81 8.82
C ALA A 80 3.34 -2.82 9.77
N ALA A 81 3.72 -2.82 11.05
CA ALA A 81 3.23 -1.86 12.03
C ALA A 81 3.61 -0.42 11.68
N ILE A 82 4.83 -0.20 11.15
CA ILE A 82 5.26 1.12 10.66
C ILE A 82 4.39 1.56 9.49
N VAL A 83 4.14 0.68 8.52
CA VAL A 83 3.27 0.97 7.37
C VAL A 83 1.84 1.29 7.83
N ALA A 84 1.29 0.54 8.77
CA ALA A 84 -0.02 0.79 9.36
C ALA A 84 -0.10 2.18 10.01
N GLY A 85 0.91 2.53 10.83
CA GLY A 85 0.99 3.83 11.50
C GLY A 85 1.06 4.99 10.51
N PHE A 86 1.88 4.86 9.47
CA PHE A 86 1.99 5.88 8.42
C PHE A 86 0.69 6.03 7.63
N ALA A 87 0.01 4.94 7.30
CA ALA A 87 -1.30 4.98 6.65
C ALA A 87 -2.33 5.75 7.50
N GLY A 88 -2.34 5.53 8.82
CA GLY A 88 -3.17 6.28 9.76
C GLY A 88 -2.91 7.78 9.70
N VAL A 89 -1.65 8.20 9.72
CA VAL A 89 -1.27 9.63 9.61
C VAL A 89 -1.75 10.26 8.31
N VAL A 90 -1.55 9.58 7.17
CA VAL A 90 -2.00 10.06 5.85
C VAL A 90 -3.52 10.24 5.81
N ILE A 91 -4.28 9.29 6.37
CA ILE A 91 -5.75 9.37 6.44
C ILE A 91 -6.20 10.53 7.33
N VAL A 92 -5.62 10.68 8.52
CA VAL A 92 -5.95 11.78 9.44
C VAL A 92 -5.67 13.13 8.80
N PHE A 93 -4.52 13.29 8.13
CA PHE A 93 -4.19 14.51 7.39
C PHE A 93 -5.22 14.79 6.27
N THR A 94 -5.58 13.76 5.52
CA THR A 94 -6.54 13.87 4.41
C THR A 94 -7.95 14.21 4.90
N ILE A 95 -8.37 13.69 6.05
CA ILE A 95 -9.68 14.01 6.67
C ILE A 95 -9.66 15.41 7.30
N GLY A 96 -8.57 15.77 7.97
CA GLY A 96 -8.43 17.06 8.67
C GLY A 96 -8.20 18.25 7.73
N SER A 97 -7.86 18.03 6.46
CA SER A 97 -7.64 19.13 5.52
C SER A 97 -8.94 19.89 5.19
N GLU A 98 -8.88 21.21 5.31
CA GLU A 98 -9.95 22.14 4.94
C GLU A 98 -9.93 22.53 3.45
N ALA A 99 -8.93 22.09 2.70
CA ALA A 99 -8.78 22.45 1.29
C ALA A 99 -9.96 21.98 0.42
N ASP A 100 -10.60 22.89 -0.32
CA ASP A 100 -11.76 22.60 -1.19
C ASP A 100 -11.57 21.42 -2.13
N ARG A 101 -10.35 21.21 -2.66
CA ARG A 101 -10.07 20.08 -3.57
C ARG A 101 -10.04 18.75 -2.82
N ILE A 102 -9.51 18.72 -1.60
CA ILE A 102 -9.52 17.53 -0.75
C ILE A 102 -10.96 17.25 -0.27
N GLN A 103 -11.72 18.28 0.10
CA GLN A 103 -13.14 18.12 0.43
C GLN A 103 -13.92 17.51 -0.74
N ARG A 104 -13.76 18.05 -1.95
CA ARG A 104 -14.38 17.52 -3.17
C ARG A 104 -13.94 16.10 -3.49
N PHE A 105 -12.66 15.77 -3.29
CA PHE A 105 -12.15 14.40 -3.43
C PHE A 105 -12.84 13.44 -2.46
N ARG A 106 -13.00 13.81 -1.18
CA ARG A 106 -13.71 12.99 -0.18
C ARG A 106 -15.17 12.74 -0.59
N VAL A 107 -15.88 13.79 -1.01
CA VAL A 107 -17.28 13.69 -1.43
C VAL A 107 -17.44 12.87 -2.71
N LYS A 108 -16.58 13.10 -3.71
CA LYS A 108 -16.66 12.45 -5.03
C LYS A 108 -16.32 10.96 -4.97
N SER A 109 -15.34 10.59 -4.15
CA SER A 109 -14.82 9.23 -4.13
C SER A 109 -15.65 8.27 -3.25
N GLY A 110 -16.54 8.80 -2.40
CA GLY A 110 -17.65 8.07 -1.78
C GLY A 110 -17.27 6.75 -1.08
N LYS A 111 -18.09 5.71 -1.27
CA LYS A 111 -17.92 4.38 -0.64
C LYS A 111 -16.64 3.66 -1.08
N THR A 112 -16.21 3.82 -2.33
CA THR A 112 -15.00 3.17 -2.85
C THR A 112 -13.74 3.67 -2.14
N LEU A 113 -13.68 4.97 -1.86
CA LEU A 113 -12.59 5.55 -1.08
C LEU A 113 -12.55 4.99 0.34
N GLN A 114 -13.72 4.86 0.98
CA GLN A 114 -13.82 4.31 2.33
C GLN A 114 -13.31 2.86 2.38
N VAL A 115 -13.65 2.03 1.41
CA VAL A 115 -13.16 0.64 1.32
C VAL A 115 -11.64 0.61 1.12
N ALA A 116 -11.11 1.44 0.21
CA ALA A 116 -9.67 1.52 -0.01
C ALA A 116 -8.91 2.04 1.23
N TRP A 117 -9.48 3.01 1.96
CA TRP A 117 -8.93 3.53 3.22
C TRP A 117 -8.97 2.52 4.36
N MET A 118 -10.02 1.71 4.45
CA MET A 118 -10.04 0.62 5.41
C MET A 118 -8.99 -0.44 5.05
N ALA A 119 -8.87 -0.80 3.77
CA ALA A 119 -7.90 -1.80 3.32
C ALA A 119 -6.45 -1.38 3.58
N VAL A 120 -6.09 -0.11 3.28
CA VAL A 120 -4.72 0.39 3.47
C VAL A 120 -4.27 0.39 4.94
N VAL A 121 -5.22 0.44 5.88
CA VAL A 121 -4.94 0.34 7.32
C VAL A 121 -5.04 -1.12 7.80
N ALA A 122 -6.11 -1.81 7.44
CA ALA A 122 -6.42 -3.14 7.95
C ALA A 122 -5.39 -4.19 7.50
N GLU A 123 -4.88 -4.11 6.27
CA GLU A 123 -3.96 -5.12 5.74
C GLU A 123 -2.59 -5.10 6.43
N PRO A 124 -1.91 -3.95 6.63
CA PRO A 124 -0.67 -3.92 7.41
C PRO A 124 -0.87 -4.29 8.89
N PHE A 125 -2.03 -3.99 9.48
CA PHE A 125 -2.37 -4.50 10.82
C PHE A 125 -2.52 -6.03 10.83
N ALA A 126 -3.24 -6.58 9.85
CA ALA A 126 -3.36 -8.03 9.70
C ALA A 126 -1.99 -8.69 9.50
N ALA A 127 -1.12 -8.09 8.66
CA ALA A 127 0.26 -8.54 8.47
C ALA A 127 1.08 -8.53 9.77
N THR A 128 0.91 -7.50 10.60
CA THR A 128 1.55 -7.42 11.92
C THR A 128 1.10 -8.58 12.82
N LEU A 129 -0.21 -8.81 12.92
CA LEU A 129 -0.77 -9.90 13.71
C LEU A 129 -0.31 -11.27 13.19
N LEU A 130 -0.31 -11.47 11.87
CA LEU A 130 0.14 -12.70 11.24
C LEU A 130 1.63 -12.99 11.52
N GLY A 131 2.49 -11.97 11.51
CA GLY A 131 3.90 -12.14 11.88
C GLY A 131 4.10 -12.48 13.36
N VAL A 132 3.32 -11.88 14.27
CA VAL A 132 3.33 -12.24 15.70
C VAL A 132 2.82 -13.67 15.91
N VAL A 133 1.72 -14.04 15.26
CA VAL A 133 1.16 -15.40 15.30
C VAL A 133 2.16 -16.40 14.74
N ALA A 134 2.84 -16.10 13.62
CA ALA A 134 3.90 -16.94 13.07
C ALA A 134 5.04 -17.14 14.08
N ALA A 135 5.49 -16.09 14.77
CA ALA A 135 6.49 -16.19 15.82
C ALA A 135 6.03 -17.07 17.00
N MET A 136 4.78 -16.92 17.45
CA MET A 136 4.22 -17.76 18.51
C MET A 136 4.14 -19.24 18.11
N ILE A 137 3.68 -19.52 16.88
CA ILE A 137 3.58 -20.89 16.34
C ILE A 137 4.98 -21.52 16.22
N GLN A 138 5.98 -20.74 15.81
CA GLN A 138 7.37 -21.20 15.68
C GLN A 138 7.96 -21.71 17.00
N VAL A 139 7.55 -21.12 18.14
CA VAL A 139 8.05 -21.48 19.48
C VAL A 139 7.26 -22.64 20.11
N THR A 140 5.98 -22.81 19.76
CA THR A 140 5.08 -23.76 20.47
C THR A 140 5.04 -25.19 19.90
N SER A 141 5.21 -25.39 18.59
CA SER A 141 5.47 -26.70 17.91
C SER A 141 5.11 -26.68 16.41
N GLY A 142 4.38 -25.67 15.94
CA GLY A 142 3.90 -25.60 14.56
C GLY A 142 4.93 -25.05 13.54
N LYS A 143 6.19 -25.46 13.61
CA LYS A 143 7.27 -24.93 12.74
C LYS A 143 6.98 -25.05 11.24
N HIS A 144 6.20 -26.05 10.83
CA HIS A 144 5.78 -26.24 9.44
C HIS A 144 4.64 -25.33 9.02
N VAL A 145 3.91 -24.75 9.97
CA VAL A 145 2.73 -23.90 9.75
C VAL A 145 3.10 -22.42 9.82
N ALA A 146 4.01 -22.04 10.72
CA ALA A 146 4.44 -20.67 10.93
C ALA A 146 4.83 -19.91 9.64
N PRO A 147 5.59 -20.50 8.69
CA PRO A 147 5.97 -19.80 7.47
C PRO A 147 4.80 -19.38 6.58
N TRP A 148 3.66 -20.09 6.62
CA TRP A 148 2.49 -19.75 5.80
C TRP A 148 1.73 -18.54 6.36
N PHE A 149 1.67 -18.41 7.68
CA PHE A 149 1.19 -17.18 8.33
C PHE A 149 2.11 -16.00 8.00
N PHE A 150 3.42 -16.24 8.00
CA PHE A 150 4.40 -15.23 7.61
C PHE A 150 4.27 -14.82 6.13
N GLU A 151 4.12 -15.77 5.21
CA GLU A 151 3.92 -15.50 3.78
C GLU A 151 2.64 -14.69 3.53
N LEU A 152 1.53 -15.08 4.17
CA LEU A 152 0.29 -14.31 4.10
C LEU A 152 0.46 -12.89 4.65
N GLY A 153 1.19 -12.75 5.76
CA GLY A 153 1.52 -11.46 6.33
C GLY A 153 2.34 -10.59 5.36
N LEU A 154 3.33 -11.16 4.69
CA LEU A 154 4.10 -10.46 3.66
C LEU A 154 3.23 -10.04 2.48
N ALA A 155 2.31 -10.90 2.03
CA ALA A 155 1.40 -10.59 0.94
C ALA A 155 0.51 -9.38 1.27
N PHE A 156 -0.09 -9.35 2.48
CA PHE A 156 -0.88 -8.21 2.96
C PHE A 156 -0.03 -6.96 3.20
N LEU A 157 1.19 -7.10 3.70
CA LEU A 157 2.11 -5.97 3.85
C LEU A 157 2.40 -5.32 2.49
N ILE A 158 2.75 -6.13 1.48
CA ILE A 158 3.07 -5.63 0.14
C ILE A 158 1.84 -4.97 -0.49
N HIS A 159 0.69 -5.61 -0.42
CA HIS A 159 -0.54 -5.07 -0.97
C HIS A 159 -0.96 -3.76 -0.27
N GLY A 160 -0.99 -3.74 1.07
CA GLY A 160 -1.26 -2.54 1.85
C GLY A 160 -0.27 -1.40 1.58
N ALA A 161 1.03 -1.69 1.40
CA ALA A 161 2.02 -0.69 1.03
C ALA A 161 1.77 -0.11 -0.37
N LEU A 162 1.37 -0.93 -1.35
CA LEU A 162 1.02 -0.45 -2.69
C LEU A 162 -0.23 0.45 -2.67
N LEU A 163 -1.25 0.08 -1.89
CA LEU A 163 -2.44 0.91 -1.67
C LEU A 163 -2.08 2.27 -1.06
N LEU A 164 -1.18 2.27 -0.08
CA LEU A 164 -0.69 3.48 0.58
C LEU A 164 0.08 4.39 -0.39
N LEU A 165 0.99 3.84 -1.18
CA LEU A 165 1.74 4.60 -2.18
C LEU A 165 0.81 5.22 -3.22
N LYS A 166 -0.23 4.49 -3.64
CA LYS A 166 -1.25 5.03 -4.53
C LYS A 166 -2.01 6.17 -3.87
N LEU A 167 -2.50 5.99 -2.64
CA LEU A 167 -3.22 7.04 -1.90
C LEU A 167 -2.35 8.30 -1.76
N LEU A 168 -1.08 8.14 -1.38
CA LEU A 168 -0.14 9.24 -1.25
C LEU A 168 0.07 9.97 -2.59
N SER A 169 0.20 9.23 -3.70
CA SER A 169 0.32 9.83 -5.03
C SER A 169 -0.89 10.68 -5.39
N GLU A 170 -2.11 10.21 -5.11
CA GLU A 170 -3.34 10.97 -5.36
C GLU A 170 -3.40 12.24 -4.49
N VAL A 171 -3.07 12.14 -3.19
CA VAL A 171 -3.04 13.29 -2.28
C VAL A 171 -2.01 14.33 -2.75
N VAL A 172 -0.81 13.91 -3.14
CA VAL A 172 0.24 14.81 -3.65
C VAL A 172 -0.21 15.50 -4.93
N GLN A 173 -0.87 14.80 -5.85
CA GLN A 173 -1.42 15.41 -7.07
C GLN A 173 -2.50 16.46 -6.75
N ILE A 174 -3.36 16.19 -5.77
CA ILE A 174 -4.39 17.15 -5.32
C ILE A 174 -3.74 18.40 -4.74
N VAL A 175 -2.73 18.24 -3.88
CA VAL A 175 -1.98 19.35 -3.28
C VAL A 175 -1.27 20.17 -4.36
N HIS A 176 -0.55 19.52 -5.27
CA HIS A 176 0.12 20.22 -6.38
C HIS A 176 -0.87 21.00 -7.24
N ALA A 177 -2.04 20.44 -7.54
CA ALA A 177 -3.07 21.15 -8.31
C ALA A 177 -3.65 22.35 -7.56
N GLN A 178 -3.69 22.31 -6.22
CA GLN A 178 -4.08 23.44 -5.39
C GLN A 178 -3.02 24.54 -5.37
N ASP A 179 -1.75 24.18 -5.18
CA ASP A 179 -0.64 25.11 -5.14
C ASP A 179 -0.49 25.87 -6.46
N ARG A 180 -0.68 25.18 -7.59
CA ARG A 180 -0.67 25.82 -8.91
C ARG A 180 -1.76 26.89 -9.03
N VAL A 181 -2.98 26.63 -8.56
CA VAL A 181 -4.07 27.62 -8.60
C VAL A 181 -3.77 28.79 -7.67
N ALA A 182 -3.25 28.52 -6.47
CA ALA A 182 -2.87 29.56 -5.52
C ALA A 182 -1.74 30.46 -6.08
N GLN A 183 -0.77 29.88 -6.81
CA GLN A 183 0.29 30.65 -7.47
C GLN A 183 -0.26 31.53 -8.60
N VAL A 184 -1.15 31.01 -9.45
CA VAL A 184 -1.76 31.82 -10.51
C VAL A 184 -2.52 32.99 -9.91
N LYS A 185 -3.34 32.76 -8.88
CA LYS A 185 -4.10 33.82 -8.19
C LYS A 185 -3.20 34.88 -7.54
N LYS A 186 -2.01 34.51 -7.05
CA LYS A 186 -1.02 35.46 -6.52
C LYS A 186 -0.34 36.29 -7.62
N THR A 187 -0.36 35.81 -8.86
CA THR A 187 0.27 36.48 -10.01
C THR A 187 -0.75 37.25 -10.85
N GLU A 188 -2.04 37.12 -10.56
CA GLU A 188 -3.09 37.94 -11.16
C GLU A 188 -2.95 39.39 -10.68
N VAL A 189 -2.54 40.27 -11.59
CA VAL A 189 -2.60 41.72 -11.38
C VAL A 189 -4.05 42.16 -11.60
N PRO A 190 -4.69 42.86 -10.65
CA PRO A 190 -6.04 43.39 -10.84
C PRO A 190 -6.09 44.25 -12.09
N THR A 191 -7.08 44.04 -12.96
CA THR A 191 -7.25 44.88 -14.16
C THR A 191 -7.41 46.36 -13.83
N SER A 192 -7.86 46.71 -12.62
CA SER A 192 -7.89 48.09 -12.13
C SER A 192 -6.50 48.73 -12.05
N GLU A 193 -5.44 47.97 -11.79
CA GLU A 193 -4.06 48.48 -11.71
C GLU A 193 -3.39 48.63 -13.10
N LEU A 194 -4.04 48.15 -14.18
CA LEU A 194 -3.50 48.25 -15.55
C LEU A 194 -4.01 49.48 -16.31
N PHE A 195 -5.01 50.19 -15.78
CA PHE A 195 -5.66 51.33 -16.45
C PHE A 195 -5.59 52.64 -15.65
N ASP A 196 -4.81 52.67 -14.57
CA ASP A 196 -4.37 53.88 -13.85
C ASP A 196 -3.01 54.36 -14.39
#